data_AF-A0A9N9SZX0-F1
#
_entry.id   AF-A0A9N9SZX0-F1
#
_cell.length_a   1.000
_cell.length_b   1.000
_cell.length_c   1.000
_cell.angle_alpha   90.00
_cell.angle_beta   90.00
_cell.angle_gamma   90.00
#
_symmetry.space_group_name_H-M   'P 1'
#
loop_
_entity.id
_entity.type
_entity.pdbx_description
1 polymer ?
#
loop_
_entity_poly.entity_id
_entity_poly.type
_entity_poly.pdbx_seq_one_letter_code
_entity_poly.pdbx_strand_id
1 'polypeptide(L)'
;MRSNSKNTLLKVVILGDGGVGKSCLMNRFVSNQFDEHSFHTIGVEFLNKDIEIDGETYTLQIWDTAGQERFKTLRTPFYRGSDICMLTYAIDDKSSFKNIQMWRNEFLHYADIRENTQFPFIVVGNKSDVPTEEREVSQLEMETWCNENSITSSIETSAKNANNVQEAFKMAVQHWLRLESRADKIDTAMNDTVDLRKKHSENRSSCCIGSGDE
;
A
#
# COMPACT_ATOMS: atom_id res chain seq x y z
N MET A 1 15.20 27.17 -13.28
CA MET A 1 15.07 25.72 -13.51
C MET A 1 13.65 25.34 -13.13
N ARG A 2 12.81 24.94 -14.09
CA ARG A 2 11.44 24.48 -13.78
C ARG A 2 11.57 23.12 -13.12
N SER A 3 11.23 23.04 -11.83
CA SER A 3 10.89 21.76 -11.22
C SER A 3 9.69 21.22 -12.01
N ASN A 4 9.87 20.12 -12.73
CA ASN A 4 8.73 19.36 -13.22
C ASN A 4 8.14 18.68 -11.98
N SER A 5 7.24 19.37 -11.26
CA SER A 5 6.48 18.75 -10.18
C SER A 5 5.61 17.65 -10.82
N LYS A 6 6.09 16.40 -10.78
CA LYS A 6 5.30 15.26 -11.22
C LYS A 6 4.19 15.09 -10.19
N ASN A 7 2.97 15.49 -10.53
CA ASN A 7 1.83 15.15 -9.70
C ASN A 7 1.60 13.63 -9.81
N THR A 8 1.92 12.89 -8.76
CA THR A 8 1.82 11.43 -8.73
C THR A 8 0.42 11.05 -8.24
N LEU A 9 -0.34 10.36 -9.08
CA LEU A 9 -1.66 9.83 -8.73
C LEU A 9 -1.47 8.44 -8.09
N LEU A 10 -1.96 8.26 -6.87
CA LEU A 10 -1.91 6.99 -6.14
C LEU A 10 -3.32 6.48 -5.85
N LYS A 11 -3.57 5.23 -6.23
CA LYS A 11 -4.80 4.52 -5.92
C LYS A 11 -4.67 3.84 -4.55
N VAL A 12 -5.48 4.30 -3.60
CA VAL A 12 -5.56 3.75 -2.24
C VAL A 12 -6.88 3.00 -2.09
N VAL A 13 -6.86 1.71 -1.75
CA VAL A 13 -8.08 0.96 -1.42
C VAL A 13 -8.19 0.75 0.09
N ILE A 14 -9.39 0.94 0.64
CA ILE A 14 -9.69 0.69 2.06
C ILE A 14 -10.53 -0.58 2.15
N LEU A 15 -10.02 -1.59 2.85
CA LEU A 15 -10.65 -2.90 3.06
C LEU A 15 -10.87 -3.17 4.55
N GLY A 16 -11.79 -4.09 4.86
CA GLY A 16 -12.18 -4.42 6.22
C GLY A 16 -13.67 -4.72 6.34
N ASP A 17 -14.08 -5.29 7.47
CA ASP A 17 -15.46 -5.73 7.71
C ASP A 17 -16.49 -4.58 7.61
N GLY A 18 -17.77 -4.95 7.48
CA GLY A 18 -18.85 -3.99 7.56
C GLY A 18 -18.89 -3.30 8.93
N GLY A 19 -19.10 -1.98 8.96
CA GLY A 19 -19.25 -1.24 10.23
C GLY A 19 -17.94 -0.82 10.92
N VAL A 20 -16.77 -1.19 10.40
CA VAL A 20 -15.48 -0.78 11.00
C VAL A 20 -15.13 0.70 10.80
N GLY A 21 -15.90 1.42 9.97
CA GLY A 21 -15.76 2.87 9.75
C GLY A 21 -14.87 3.28 8.58
N LYS A 22 -14.72 2.45 7.53
CA LYS A 22 -13.96 2.76 6.31
C LYS A 22 -14.44 4.04 5.61
N SER A 23 -15.75 4.14 5.35
CA SER A 23 -16.38 5.33 4.77
C SER A 23 -16.20 6.56 5.65
N CYS A 24 -16.30 6.40 6.98
CA CYS A 24 -16.05 7.48 7.93
C CYS A 24 -14.60 7.97 7.88
N LEU A 25 -13.63 7.06 7.76
CA LEU A 25 -12.21 7.43 7.59
C LEU A 25 -11.99 8.19 6.29
N MET A 26 -12.53 7.70 5.17
CA MET A 26 -12.44 8.38 3.87
C MET A 26 -13.06 9.78 3.95
N ASN A 27 -14.30 9.90 4.42
CA ASN A 27 -15.00 11.19 4.51
C ASN A 27 -14.34 12.15 5.50
N ARG A 28 -13.82 11.64 6.62
CA ARG A 28 -13.07 12.45 7.58
C ARG A 28 -11.78 12.98 6.97
N PHE A 29 -11.07 12.17 6.20
CA PHE A 29 -9.83 12.59 5.56
C PHE A 29 -10.05 13.62 4.44
N VAL A 30 -11.03 13.38 3.57
CA VAL A 30 -11.27 14.19 2.38
C VAL A 30 -11.95 15.51 2.73
N SER A 31 -13.06 15.41 3.48
CA SER A 31 -14.03 16.50 3.70
C SER A 31 -14.06 17.01 5.13
N ASN A 32 -13.29 16.41 6.05
CA ASN A 32 -13.36 16.68 7.48
C ASN A 32 -14.80 16.56 8.05
N GLN A 33 -15.55 15.60 7.53
CA GLN A 33 -16.92 15.31 7.95
C GLN A 33 -17.00 13.92 8.60
N PHE A 34 -17.92 13.77 9.55
CA PHE A 34 -18.25 12.50 10.18
C PHE A 34 -19.76 12.42 10.33
N ASP A 35 -20.32 11.28 9.94
CA ASP A 35 -21.72 10.95 10.09
C ASP A 35 -21.85 9.69 10.93
N GLU A 36 -22.40 9.83 12.13
CA GLU A 36 -22.63 8.73 13.07
C GLU A 36 -23.70 7.75 12.54
N HIS A 37 -24.56 8.22 11.63
CA HIS A 37 -25.61 7.42 10.99
C HIS A 37 -25.23 6.94 9.59
N SER A 38 -23.94 6.86 9.28
CA SER A 38 -23.47 6.32 8.01
C SER A 38 -24.04 4.92 7.76
N PHE A 39 -24.78 4.78 6.65
CA PHE A 39 -25.31 3.49 6.22
C PHE A 39 -24.20 2.60 5.66
N HIS A 40 -24.45 1.30 5.58
CA HIS A 40 -23.52 0.37 4.96
C HIS A 40 -23.28 0.71 3.49
N THR A 41 -22.00 0.80 3.08
CA THR A 41 -21.63 0.91 1.66
C THR A 41 -22.13 -0.30 0.87
N ILE A 42 -22.92 -0.03 -0.17
CA ILE A 42 -23.36 -1.03 -1.15
C ILE A 42 -22.51 -0.82 -2.41
N GLY A 43 -21.48 -1.64 -2.58
CA GLY A 43 -20.54 -1.54 -3.70
C GLY A 43 -19.27 -0.78 -3.34
N VAL A 44 -18.93 0.24 -4.13
CA VAL A 44 -17.66 0.96 -4.06
C VAL A 44 -17.88 2.45 -4.33
N GLU A 45 -17.27 3.30 -3.53
CA GLU A 45 -17.24 4.76 -3.68
C GLU A 45 -15.78 5.23 -3.75
N PHE A 46 -15.50 6.30 -4.48
CA PHE A 46 -14.16 6.89 -4.46
C PHE A 46 -14.19 8.41 -4.39
N LEU A 47 -13.18 8.96 -3.72
CA LEU A 47 -12.94 10.40 -3.60
C LEU A 47 -11.46 10.71 -3.89
N ASN A 48 -11.20 11.91 -4.37
CA ASN A 48 -9.84 12.40 -4.60
C ASN A 48 -9.42 13.38 -3.50
N LYS A 49 -8.16 13.31 -3.08
CA LYS A 49 -7.56 14.28 -2.16
C LYS A 49 -6.09 14.47 -2.44
N ASP A 50 -5.69 15.71 -2.62
CA ASP A 50 -4.27 16.07 -2.72
C ASP A 50 -3.66 16.16 -1.32
N ILE A 51 -2.44 15.63 -1.18
CA ILE A 51 -1.60 15.79 0.00
C ILE A 51 -0.19 16.18 -0.39
N GLU A 52 0.52 16.82 0.54
CA GLU A 52 1.93 17.17 0.40
C GLU A 52 2.76 16.34 1.38
N ILE A 53 3.81 15.69 0.87
CA ILE A 53 4.79 14.93 1.65
C ILE A 53 6.17 15.29 1.14
N ASP A 54 7.04 15.74 2.06
CA ASP A 54 8.42 16.14 1.77
C ASP A 54 8.57 17.16 0.63
N GLY A 55 7.59 18.07 0.49
CA GLY A 55 7.55 19.11 -0.54
C GLY A 55 7.02 18.67 -1.90
N GLU A 56 6.65 17.38 -2.06
CA GLU A 56 6.05 16.83 -3.27
C GLU A 56 4.54 16.62 -3.08
N THR A 57 3.76 16.91 -4.12
CA THR A 57 2.30 16.74 -4.11
C THR A 57 1.90 15.40 -4.71
N TYR A 58 1.01 14.70 -4.00
CA TYR A 58 0.41 13.44 -4.41
C TYR A 58 -1.11 13.58 -4.45
N THR A 59 -1.75 13.16 -5.54
CA THR A 59 -3.20 13.02 -5.61
C THR A 59 -3.57 11.60 -5.19
N LEU A 60 -4.33 11.44 -4.11
CA LEU A 60 -4.85 10.15 -3.69
C LEU A 60 -6.24 9.93 -4.29
N GLN A 61 -6.40 8.83 -5.04
CA GLN A 61 -7.71 8.30 -5.40
C GLN A 61 -8.06 7.21 -4.38
N ILE A 62 -8.95 7.55 -3.45
CA ILE A 62 -9.28 6.71 -2.29
C ILE A 62 -10.56 5.96 -2.60
N TRP A 63 -10.48 4.63 -2.57
CA TRP A 63 -11.56 3.71 -2.87
C TRP A 63 -12.10 3.10 -1.57
N ASP A 64 -13.27 3.55 -1.13
CA ASP A 64 -14.06 2.90 -0.07
C ASP A 64 -14.82 1.70 -0.64
N THR A 65 -14.81 0.58 0.09
CA THR A 65 -15.38 -0.68 -0.40
C THR A 65 -16.37 -1.29 0.59
N ALA A 66 -17.36 -2.02 0.07
CA ALA A 66 -18.31 -2.74 0.90
C ALA A 66 -17.64 -3.87 1.71
N GLY A 67 -17.77 -3.81 3.03
CA GLY A 67 -17.19 -4.79 3.95
C GLY A 67 -18.00 -6.06 4.16
N GLN A 68 -19.20 -6.19 3.57
CA GLN A 68 -20.02 -7.39 3.72
C GLN A 68 -19.71 -8.41 2.63
N GLU A 69 -19.65 -9.69 2.99
CA GLU A 69 -19.35 -10.78 2.04
C GLU A 69 -20.30 -10.83 0.84
N ARG A 70 -21.60 -10.59 1.07
CA ARG A 70 -22.63 -10.55 0.01
C ARG A 70 -22.37 -9.52 -1.11
N PHE A 71 -21.44 -8.59 -0.91
CA PHE A 71 -21.04 -7.59 -1.90
C PHE A 71 -19.63 -7.84 -2.48
N LYS A 72 -19.03 -9.00 -2.23
CA LYS A 72 -17.68 -9.36 -2.70
C LYS A 72 -17.52 -9.19 -4.21
N THR A 73 -18.48 -9.66 -5.00
CA THR A 73 -18.43 -9.54 -6.47
C THR A 73 -18.49 -8.10 -6.97
N LEU A 74 -18.97 -7.16 -6.15
CA LEU A 74 -19.02 -5.74 -6.48
C LEU A 74 -17.71 -5.01 -6.16
N ARG A 75 -16.93 -5.46 -5.17
CA ARG A 75 -15.69 -4.77 -4.75
C ARG A 75 -14.43 -5.29 -5.41
N THR A 76 -14.31 -6.60 -5.65
CA THR A 76 -13.05 -7.21 -6.10
C THR A 76 -12.54 -6.73 -7.45
N PRO A 77 -13.38 -6.32 -8.43
CA PRO A 77 -12.88 -5.74 -9.69
C PRO A 77 -12.04 -4.47 -9.49
N PHE A 78 -12.21 -3.78 -8.35
CA PHE A 78 -11.54 -2.51 -8.07
C PHE A 78 -10.20 -2.67 -7.36
N TYR A 79 -9.75 -3.88 -7.03
CA TYR A 79 -8.46 -4.08 -6.36
C TYR A 79 -7.26 -3.97 -7.31
N ARG A 80 -7.45 -4.33 -8.59
CA ARG A 80 -6.37 -4.27 -9.58
C ARG A 80 -5.89 -2.85 -9.79
N GLY A 81 -4.56 -2.70 -9.86
CA GLY A 81 -3.91 -1.41 -10.05
C GLY A 81 -3.95 -0.49 -8.82
N SER A 82 -4.31 -0.99 -7.64
CA SER A 82 -4.11 -0.25 -6.40
C SER A 82 -2.62 -0.16 -6.07
N ASP A 83 -2.17 1.03 -5.66
CA ASP A 83 -0.80 1.28 -5.22
C ASP A 83 -0.65 1.02 -3.72
N ILE A 84 -1.73 1.22 -2.95
CA ILE A 84 -1.75 1.13 -1.49
C ILE A 84 -3.02 0.40 -1.04
N CYS A 85 -2.92 -0.42 0.00
CA CYS A 85 -4.07 -1.08 0.63
C CYS A 85 -4.09 -0.79 2.14
N MET A 86 -5.16 -0.16 2.60
CA MET A 86 -5.43 0.08 4.02
C MET A 86 -6.35 -1.02 4.56
N LEU A 87 -5.82 -1.87 5.43
CA LEU A 87 -6.54 -2.93 6.11
C LEU A 87 -7.10 -2.39 7.43
N THR A 88 -8.41 -2.19 7.48
CA THR A 88 -9.09 -1.50 8.59
C THR A 88 -9.90 -2.47 9.44
N TYR A 89 -9.72 -2.40 10.75
CA TYR A 89 -10.58 -3.06 11.74
C TYR A 89 -11.09 -2.03 12.75
N ALA A 90 -12.04 -2.41 13.60
CA ALA A 90 -12.47 -1.57 14.70
C ALA A 90 -11.94 -2.11 16.03
N ILE A 91 -11.44 -1.21 16.88
CA ILE A 91 -10.80 -1.56 18.16
C ILE A 91 -11.78 -2.24 19.13
N ASP A 92 -13.06 -1.90 19.02
CA ASP A 92 -14.20 -2.48 19.76
C ASP A 92 -14.77 -3.76 19.11
N ASP A 93 -14.10 -4.32 18.09
CA ASP A 93 -14.57 -5.52 17.39
C ASP A 93 -13.41 -6.48 17.08
N LYS A 94 -13.23 -7.47 17.96
CA LYS A 94 -12.21 -8.51 17.81
C LYS A 94 -12.36 -9.35 16.55
N SER A 95 -13.60 -9.57 16.11
CA SER A 95 -13.86 -10.38 14.92
C SER A 95 -13.36 -9.68 13.66
N SER A 96 -13.55 -8.36 13.58
CA SER A 96 -13.05 -7.55 12.48
C SER A 96 -11.52 -7.59 12.36
N PHE A 97 -10.81 -7.62 13.49
CA PHE A 97 -9.35 -7.76 13.51
C PHE A 97 -8.89 -9.14 13.02
N LYS A 98 -9.53 -10.23 13.50
CA LYS A 98 -9.23 -11.58 13.03
C LYS A 98 -9.44 -11.73 11.52
N ASN A 99 -10.43 -11.03 10.97
CA ASN A 99 -10.76 -11.07 9.55
C ASN A 99 -9.76 -10.30 8.66
N ILE A 100 -8.85 -9.50 9.22
CA ILE A 100 -7.83 -8.77 8.43
C ILE A 100 -6.98 -9.70 7.58
N GLN A 101 -6.66 -10.91 8.06
CA GLN A 101 -5.95 -11.91 7.27
C GLN A 101 -6.73 -12.31 6.00
N MET A 102 -8.04 -12.49 6.13
CA MET A 102 -8.91 -12.83 5.01
C MET A 102 -8.96 -11.68 4.00
N TRP A 103 -9.06 -10.43 4.46
CA TRP A 103 -9.03 -9.25 3.60
C TRP A 103 -7.71 -9.09 2.85
N ARG A 104 -6.58 -9.32 3.53
CA ARG A 104 -5.25 -9.31 2.91
C ARG A 104 -5.16 -10.37 1.80
N ASN A 105 -5.57 -11.60 2.09
CA ASN A 105 -5.51 -12.69 1.12
C ASN A 105 -6.45 -12.44 -0.08
N GLU A 106 -7.65 -11.90 0.18
CA GLU A 106 -8.58 -11.49 -0.87
C GLU A 106 -7.97 -10.41 -1.78
N PHE A 107 -7.35 -9.39 -1.18
CA PHE A 107 -6.68 -8.34 -1.93
C PHE A 107 -5.57 -8.90 -2.81
N LEU A 108 -4.64 -9.67 -2.23
CA LEU A 108 -3.51 -10.25 -2.98
C LEU A 108 -3.99 -11.07 -4.18
N HIS A 109 -5.04 -11.87 -4.00
CA HIS A 109 -5.61 -12.70 -5.06
C HIS A 109 -6.20 -11.87 -6.21
N TYR A 110 -7.12 -10.93 -5.92
CA TYR A 110 -7.83 -10.19 -6.97
C TYR A 110 -7.05 -8.98 -7.51
N ALA A 111 -6.07 -8.47 -6.78
CA ALA A 111 -5.14 -7.45 -7.26
C ALA A 111 -4.01 -8.04 -8.14
N ASP A 112 -3.92 -9.36 -8.26
CA ASP A 112 -2.88 -10.07 -9.04
C ASP A 112 -1.45 -9.77 -8.52
N ILE A 113 -1.32 -9.70 -7.19
CA ILE A 113 -0.03 -9.48 -6.51
C ILE A 113 0.59 -10.84 -6.21
N ARG A 114 1.82 -11.04 -6.71
CA ARG A 114 2.57 -12.29 -6.49
C ARG A 114 2.99 -12.42 -5.02
N GLU A 115 3.02 -13.65 -4.50
CA GLU A 115 3.34 -13.93 -3.09
C GLU A 115 4.71 -13.39 -2.63
N ASN A 116 5.67 -13.26 -3.55
CA ASN A 116 7.03 -12.75 -3.26
C ASN A 116 7.19 -11.24 -3.53
N THR A 117 6.13 -10.54 -3.89
CA THR A 117 6.15 -9.09 -4.16
C THR A 117 5.78 -8.34 -2.88
N GLN A 118 6.65 -7.42 -2.44
CA GLN A 118 6.29 -6.50 -1.38
C GLN A 118 5.23 -5.53 -1.89
N PHE A 119 4.14 -5.38 -1.12
CA PHE A 119 3.05 -4.47 -1.45
C PHE A 119 2.82 -3.48 -0.29
N PRO A 120 2.51 -2.19 -0.56
CA PRO A 120 2.29 -1.16 0.46
C PRO A 120 0.98 -1.36 1.26
N PHE A 121 0.99 -2.32 2.18
CA PHE A 121 -0.07 -2.48 3.18
C PHE A 121 0.14 -1.55 4.37
N ILE A 122 -0.96 -1.07 4.95
CA ILE A 122 -1.02 -0.44 6.27
C ILE A 122 -2.21 -1.01 7.04
N VAL A 123 -2.01 -1.31 8.33
CA VAL A 123 -3.10 -1.75 9.23
C VAL A 123 -3.63 -0.57 10.02
N VAL A 124 -4.95 -0.40 10.03
CA VAL A 124 -5.62 0.73 10.68
C VAL A 124 -6.62 0.22 11.71
N GLY A 125 -6.32 0.44 12.98
CA GLY A 125 -7.27 0.22 14.08
C GLY A 125 -8.15 1.44 14.26
N ASN A 126 -9.37 1.42 13.75
CA ASN A 126 -10.29 2.56 13.85
C ASN A 126 -11.10 2.52 15.16
N LYS A 127 -11.78 3.63 15.43
CA LYS A 127 -12.57 3.89 16.64
C LYS A 127 -11.74 3.89 17.92
N SER A 128 -10.56 4.49 17.89
CA SER A 128 -9.71 4.61 19.08
C SER A 128 -10.30 5.49 20.19
N ASP A 129 -11.42 6.17 19.89
CA ASP A 129 -12.24 6.95 20.82
C ASP A 129 -13.12 6.12 21.76
N VAL A 130 -13.26 4.81 21.54
CA VAL A 130 -14.03 3.94 22.45
C VAL A 130 -13.41 3.90 23.85
N PRO A 131 -14.23 3.77 24.91
CA PRO A 131 -13.74 3.61 26.28
C PRO A 131 -12.78 2.43 26.43
N THR A 132 -11.83 2.52 27.35
CA THR A 132 -10.78 1.52 27.56
C THR A 132 -11.36 0.12 27.84
N GLU A 133 -12.48 0.05 28.55
CA GLU A 133 -13.22 -1.15 28.90
C GLU A 133 -13.93 -1.83 27.73
N GLU A 134 -14.19 -1.10 26.64
CA GLU A 134 -14.81 -1.60 25.40
C GLU A 134 -13.76 -2.02 24.35
N ARG A 135 -12.47 -1.78 24.61
CA ARG A 135 -11.40 -2.17 23.68
C ARG A 135 -11.22 -3.68 23.69
N GLU A 136 -11.40 -4.31 22.54
CA GLU A 136 -11.23 -5.76 22.37
C GLU A 136 -9.89 -6.16 21.70
N VAL A 137 -9.21 -5.18 21.09
CA VAL A 137 -7.91 -5.36 20.43
C VAL A 137 -6.89 -4.39 21.04
N SER A 138 -5.79 -4.95 21.53
CA SER A 138 -4.69 -4.14 22.06
C SER A 138 -3.73 -3.71 20.96
N GLN A 139 -3.03 -2.61 21.18
CA GLN A 139 -1.97 -2.14 20.28
C GLN A 139 -0.87 -3.21 20.09
N LEU A 140 -0.49 -3.90 21.18
CA LEU A 140 0.51 -4.98 21.12
C LEU A 140 0.08 -6.10 20.17
N GLU A 141 -1.19 -6.50 20.21
CA GLU A 141 -1.70 -7.56 19.33
C GLU A 141 -1.70 -7.15 17.86
N MET A 142 -2.07 -5.91 17.56
CA MET A 142 -1.95 -5.34 16.21
C MET A 142 -0.49 -5.35 15.73
N GLU A 143 0.44 -4.89 16.57
CA GLU A 143 1.87 -4.85 16.26
C GLU A 143 2.45 -6.26 16.05
N THR A 144 2.09 -7.23 16.90
CA THR A 144 2.47 -8.64 16.73
C THR A 144 1.98 -9.18 15.39
N TRP A 145 0.70 -8.99 15.06
CA TRP A 145 0.14 -9.46 13.79
C TRP A 145 0.84 -8.81 12.59
N CYS A 146 1.14 -7.52 12.66
CA CYS A 146 1.87 -6.80 11.61
C CYS A 146 3.27 -7.39 11.38
N ASN A 147 4.01 -7.67 12.46
CA ASN A 147 5.34 -8.28 12.40
C ASN A 147 5.31 -9.67 11.76
N GLU A 148 4.37 -10.54 12.17
CA GLU A 148 4.18 -11.88 11.61
C GLU A 148 3.86 -11.83 10.10
N ASN A 149 3.19 -10.75 9.67
CA ASN A 149 2.75 -10.55 8.29
C ASN A 149 3.71 -9.72 7.45
N SER A 150 4.87 -9.31 7.99
CA SER A 150 5.86 -8.42 7.34
C SER A 150 5.28 -7.07 6.92
N ILE A 151 4.34 -6.54 7.69
CA ILE A 151 3.76 -5.20 7.51
C ILE A 151 4.39 -4.28 8.54
N THR A 152 5.00 -3.19 8.07
CA THR A 152 5.77 -2.27 8.95
C THR A 152 4.99 -1.01 9.33
N SER A 153 3.80 -0.82 8.76
CA SER A 153 2.97 0.36 8.97
C SER A 153 1.66 -0.05 9.63
N SER A 154 1.45 0.43 10.86
CA SER A 154 0.20 0.27 11.58
C SER A 154 -0.10 1.50 12.43
N ILE A 155 -1.38 1.84 12.59
CA ILE A 155 -1.80 3.04 13.31
C ILE A 155 -3.22 2.90 13.84
N GLU A 156 -3.45 3.40 15.05
CA GLU A 156 -4.81 3.57 15.58
C GLU A 156 -5.38 4.94 15.22
N THR A 157 -6.65 4.99 14.85
CA THR A 157 -7.34 6.18 14.35
C THR A 157 -8.73 6.33 14.97
N SER A 158 -9.23 7.56 14.98
CA SER A 158 -10.65 7.83 15.26
C SER A 158 -11.21 8.73 14.16
N ALA A 159 -12.05 8.17 13.31
CA ALA A 159 -12.82 8.99 12.37
C ALA A 159 -13.76 9.98 13.08
N LYS A 160 -14.28 9.61 14.27
CA LYS A 160 -15.17 10.44 15.09
C LYS A 160 -14.45 11.71 15.55
N ASN A 161 -13.29 11.55 16.19
CA ASN A 161 -12.52 12.63 16.78
C ASN A 161 -11.45 13.22 15.85
N ALA A 162 -11.35 12.71 14.62
CA ALA A 162 -10.30 13.03 13.64
C ALA A 162 -8.86 12.65 14.07
N ASN A 163 -8.71 11.86 15.13
CA ASN A 163 -7.40 11.46 15.64
C ASN A 163 -6.67 10.57 14.63
N ASN A 164 -5.43 10.92 14.30
CA ASN A 164 -4.51 10.17 13.42
C ASN A 164 -5.04 9.88 12.01
N VAL A 165 -6.16 10.47 11.59
CA VAL A 165 -6.73 10.20 10.27
C VAL A 165 -5.80 10.70 9.17
N GLN A 166 -5.32 11.95 9.26
CA GLN A 166 -4.36 12.50 8.29
C GLN A 166 -3.03 11.72 8.29
N GLU A 167 -2.52 11.42 9.48
CA GLU A 167 -1.29 10.63 9.67
C GLU A 167 -1.39 9.23 9.06
N ALA A 168 -2.54 8.56 9.12
CA ALA A 168 -2.72 7.24 8.50
C ALA A 168 -2.51 7.28 6.97
N PHE A 169 -3.10 8.24 6.28
CA PHE A 169 -2.92 8.39 4.83
C PHE A 169 -1.50 8.85 4.47
N LYS A 170 -0.90 9.75 5.25
CA LYS A 170 0.51 10.15 5.07
C LYS A 170 1.46 8.97 5.25
N MET A 171 1.27 8.18 6.31
CA MET A 171 2.06 6.98 6.59
C MET A 171 1.95 5.96 5.45
N ALA A 172 0.76 5.81 4.87
CA ALA A 172 0.54 4.92 3.73
C ALA A 172 1.36 5.33 2.51
N VAL A 173 1.38 6.62 2.16
CA VAL A 173 2.20 7.13 1.04
C VAL A 173 3.68 7.08 1.34
N GLN A 174 4.11 7.39 2.58
CA GLN A 174 5.50 7.21 3.00
C GLN A 174 5.96 5.75 2.89
N HIS A 175 5.08 4.78 3.18
CA HIS A 175 5.37 3.37 3.00
C HIS A 175 5.52 3.00 1.51
N TRP A 176 4.63 3.50 0.65
CA TRP A 176 4.75 3.35 -0.80
C TRP A 176 6.08 3.91 -1.32
N LEU A 177 6.46 5.13 -0.95
CA LEU A 177 7.73 5.76 -1.34
C LEU A 177 8.96 4.93 -0.93
N ARG A 178 8.92 4.30 0.24
CA ARG A 178 10.01 3.42 0.71
C ARG A 178 10.15 2.17 -0.16
N LEU A 179 9.06 1.65 -0.72
CA LEU A 179 9.08 0.48 -1.59
C LEU A 179 9.53 0.85 -3.01
N GLU A 180 9.05 1.95 -3.57
CA GLU A 180 9.51 2.47 -4.87
C GLU A 180 11.02 2.74 -4.87
N SER A 181 11.52 3.45 -3.86
CA SER A 181 12.96 3.75 -3.76
C SER A 181 13.85 2.51 -3.59
N ARG A 182 13.30 1.38 -3.14
CA ARG A 182 14.01 0.09 -3.08
C ARG A 182 14.01 -0.59 -4.44
N ALA A 183 12.89 -0.57 -5.15
CA ALA A 183 12.79 -1.11 -6.51
C ALA A 183 13.78 -0.41 -7.45
N ASP A 184 13.82 0.94 -7.43
CA ASP A 184 14.76 1.73 -8.23
C ASP A 184 16.23 1.37 -7.98
N LYS A 185 16.61 1.12 -6.72
CA LYS A 185 17.97 0.72 -6.34
C LYS A 185 18.33 -0.66 -6.85
N ILE A 186 17.38 -1.61 -6.82
CA ILE A 186 17.58 -2.96 -7.33
C ILE A 186 17.76 -2.92 -8.86
N ASP A 187 16.89 -2.19 -9.56
CA ASP A 187 16.97 -2.05 -11.02
C ASP A 187 18.28 -1.37 -11.45
N THR A 188 18.72 -0.34 -10.74
CA THR A 188 20.01 0.30 -11.00
C THR A 188 21.18 -0.67 -10.80
N ALA A 189 21.19 -1.44 -9.70
CA ALA A 189 22.24 -2.41 -9.42
C ALA A 189 22.27 -3.59 -10.44
N MET A 190 21.10 -4.05 -10.91
CA MET A 190 21.01 -5.10 -11.93
C MET A 190 21.48 -4.60 -13.31
N ASN A 191 21.18 -3.34 -13.65
CA ASN A 191 21.65 -2.73 -14.90
C ASN A 191 23.17 -2.48 -14.90
N ASP A 192 23.80 -2.31 -13.74
CA ASP A 192 25.26 -2.15 -13.59
C ASP A 192 26.06 -3.47 -13.74
N THR A 193 25.41 -4.64 -13.89
CA THR A 193 26.10 -5.95 -13.95
C THR A 193 26.25 -6.59 -15.33
N VAL A 194 26.20 -5.82 -16.43
CA VAL A 194 26.49 -6.36 -17.78
C VAL A 194 28.00 -6.31 -18.08
N ASP A 195 28.77 -7.29 -17.59
CA ASP A 195 30.15 -7.54 -18.09
C ASP A 195 30.14 -8.69 -19.13
N LEU A 196 29.94 -8.30 -20.40
CA LEU A 196 30.03 -9.21 -21.54
C LEU A 196 31.51 -9.36 -21.95
N ARG A 197 32.14 -10.43 -21.45
CA ARG A 197 33.31 -11.08 -22.07
C ARG A 197 34.47 -10.13 -22.42
N LYS A 198 35.26 -9.73 -21.42
CA LYS A 198 36.71 -9.53 -21.65
C LYS A 198 37.37 -10.86 -22.01
N LYS A 199 37.30 -11.27 -23.27
CA LYS A 199 38.33 -12.06 -23.93
C LYS A 199 39.19 -11.12 -24.76
N HIS A 200 40.09 -10.39 -24.09
CA HIS A 200 41.33 -9.98 -24.74
C HIS A 200 42.27 -11.17 -24.62
N SER A 201 42.32 -12.01 -25.66
CA SER A 201 43.36 -13.03 -25.78
C SER A 201 44.69 -12.34 -26.08
N GLU A 202 45.67 -12.71 -25.28
CA GLU A 202 47.05 -12.27 -25.29
C GLU A 202 47.76 -12.52 -26.63
N ASN A 203 48.74 -11.64 -26.89
CA ASN A 203 49.83 -11.81 -27.86
C ASN A 203 50.49 -13.19 -27.77
N ARG A 204 50.76 -13.81 -28.94
CA ARG A 204 52.00 -14.57 -29.16
C ARG A 204 52.56 -14.30 -30.57
N SER A 205 53.81 -13.87 -30.57
CA SER A 205 54.74 -13.70 -31.69
C SER A 205 55.21 -15.03 -32.28
N SER A 206 55.39 -15.13 -33.61
CA SER A 206 56.46 -15.91 -34.26
C SER A 206 56.49 -15.68 -35.78
N CYS A 207 57.71 -15.63 -36.33
CA CYS A 207 58.10 -15.25 -37.69
C CYS A 207 57.82 -16.30 -38.82
N CYS A 208 58.00 -15.80 -40.06
CA CYS A 208 58.61 -16.41 -41.27
C CYS A 208 57.72 -16.92 -42.43
N ILE A 209 57.84 -16.17 -43.55
CA ILE A 209 58.21 -16.57 -44.94
C ILE A 209 57.28 -17.50 -45.74
N GLY A 210 56.90 -17.04 -46.94
CA GLY A 210 56.49 -17.90 -48.05
C GLY A 210 55.88 -17.11 -49.22
N SER A 211 56.67 -16.88 -50.25
CA SER A 211 56.36 -16.25 -51.55
C SER A 211 55.33 -17.03 -52.38
N GLY A 212 54.79 -16.35 -53.40
CA GLY A 212 53.70 -16.81 -54.26
C GLY A 212 54.06 -17.78 -55.38
N ASP A 213 53.26 -17.68 -56.45
CA ASP A 213 53.11 -18.52 -57.67
C ASP A 213 52.06 -19.64 -57.47
N GLU A 214 51.02 -19.84 -58.29
CA GLU A 214 50.71 -19.51 -59.70
C GLU A 214 49.25 -19.05 -59.89
#